data_AF-A0A955ZJP3-F1
#
_entry.id   AF-A0A955ZJP3-F1
#
_cell.length_a   1.000
_cell.length_b   1.000
_cell.length_c   1.000
_cell.angle_alpha   90.00
_cell.angle_beta   90.00
_cell.angle_gamma   90.00
#
_symmetry.space_group_name_H-M   'P 1'
#
loop_
_entity.id
_entity.type
_entity.pdbx_description
1 polymer ?
#
loop_
_entity_poly.entity_id
_entity_poly.type
_entity_poly.pdbx_seq_one_letter_code
_entity_poly.pdbx_strand_id
1 'polypeptide(L)'
;MTQEVDELAFRPKSKKGPLIITGVAAFVAGGLLAAIVTAASMSGDGKSKRAKAAPAASAEAAPSASAAVDGGVKKKEQPLSERAVAGNADAIKKLRGMAVSERTSDEAVALVHVRANEKRKEIDELARKIELVPKLAKEDKDVAARLKELSKDEEVAPDLLLAYAKMKGPTGPDLLYSTLTSLKKGDMADLAEELLYSKDVYKKASRPLSVTLELRKVEKCEDAPKVLERAKLVGDRRAIVPMIRFFNKRGCGEKKVDDCWPCLRDGDLLKDAAAAVQRKSPP
;
A
#
# COMPACT_ATOMS: atom_id res chain seq x y z
N MET A 1 30.99 -23.42 -35.13
CA MET A 1 31.36 -22.60 -33.97
C MET A 1 30.19 -22.64 -32.98
N THR A 2 30.24 -23.63 -32.09
CA THR A 2 29.27 -23.88 -31.03
C THR A 2 29.62 -23.00 -29.83
N GLN A 3 28.72 -22.11 -29.42
CA GLN A 3 28.84 -21.41 -28.14
C GLN A 3 27.97 -22.11 -27.11
N GLU A 4 28.66 -22.72 -26.15
CA GLU A 4 28.14 -23.14 -24.84
C GLU A 4 27.39 -21.98 -24.18
N VAL A 5 26.13 -22.23 -23.82
CA VAL A 5 25.38 -21.39 -22.90
C VAL A 5 25.62 -21.91 -21.49
N ASP A 6 26.40 -21.11 -20.76
CA ASP A 6 26.80 -21.30 -19.38
C ASP A 6 25.58 -21.43 -18.44
N GLU A 7 25.55 -22.54 -17.73
CA GLU A 7 24.54 -22.95 -16.76
C GLU A 7 24.76 -22.19 -15.44
N LEU A 8 24.15 -21.00 -15.31
CA LEU A 8 24.18 -20.25 -14.05
C LEU A 8 23.25 -20.87 -13.00
N ALA A 9 23.78 -21.88 -12.33
CA ALA A 9 23.25 -22.47 -11.10
C ALA A 9 23.14 -21.41 -9.99
N PHE A 10 21.91 -21.16 -9.55
CA PHE A 10 21.61 -20.39 -8.34
C PHE A 10 22.00 -21.22 -7.11
N ARG A 11 23.26 -21.13 -6.67
CA ARG A 11 23.74 -21.69 -5.39
C ARG A 11 23.43 -20.72 -4.24
N PRO A 12 22.58 -21.07 -3.26
CA PRO A 12 22.47 -20.30 -2.03
C PRO A 12 23.77 -20.45 -1.20
N LYS A 13 24.45 -19.33 -0.91
CA LYS A 13 25.59 -19.30 0.03
C LYS A 13 25.09 -19.58 1.45
N SER A 14 25.15 -20.84 1.85
CA SER A 14 25.07 -21.28 3.25
C SER A 14 26.30 -20.76 4.01
N LYS A 15 26.12 -19.72 4.83
CA LYS A 15 27.10 -19.35 5.86
C LYS A 15 26.94 -20.31 7.04
N LYS A 16 27.72 -21.39 7.06
CA LYS A 16 27.92 -22.22 8.24
C LYS A 16 28.86 -21.48 9.20
N GLY A 17 28.31 -20.90 10.25
CA GLY A 17 29.09 -20.59 11.46
C GLY A 17 29.20 -21.84 12.34
N PRO A 18 30.28 -22.01 13.11
CA PRO A 18 30.43 -23.13 14.01
C PRO A 18 29.44 -23.01 15.18
N LEU A 19 28.56 -24.01 15.30
CA LEU A 19 27.64 -24.16 16.40
C LEU A 19 28.41 -24.81 17.56
N ILE A 20 28.78 -24.02 18.57
CA ILE A 20 29.34 -24.53 19.82
C ILE A 20 28.17 -25.16 20.60
N ILE A 21 28.20 -26.50 20.69
CA ILE A 21 27.30 -27.29 21.52
C ILE A 21 27.98 -27.44 22.89
N THR A 22 27.53 -26.65 23.86
CA THR A 22 27.77 -26.91 25.29
C THR A 22 26.41 -27.13 25.93
N GLY A 23 26.13 -28.39 26.28
CA GLY A 23 24.90 -28.79 26.93
C GLY A 23 24.87 -28.44 28.41
N VAL A 24 23.66 -28.32 28.97
CA VAL A 24 23.36 -28.47 30.40
C VAL A 24 21.90 -28.93 30.57
N ALA A 25 21.75 -29.97 31.40
CA ALA A 25 20.67 -30.35 32.29
C ALA A 25 19.26 -30.74 31.78
N ALA A 26 18.95 -31.99 32.11
CA ALA A 26 17.63 -32.53 32.36
C ALA A 26 16.86 -31.75 33.44
N PHE A 27 15.58 -31.46 33.19
CA PHE A 27 14.56 -31.22 34.21
C PHE A 27 13.26 -31.89 33.72
N VAL A 28 12.90 -33.02 34.32
CA VAL A 28 11.86 -33.19 35.37
C VAL A 28 10.45 -33.18 34.79
N ALA A 29 9.83 -34.36 34.91
CA ALA A 29 8.44 -34.66 34.69
C ALA A 29 7.49 -33.80 35.54
N GLY A 30 6.33 -33.47 34.99
CA GLY A 30 5.21 -32.98 35.79
C GLY A 30 4.10 -32.35 34.94
N GLY A 31 2.86 -32.75 35.18
CA GLY A 31 1.70 -31.89 34.90
C GLY A 31 0.69 -32.43 33.90
N LEU A 32 0.04 -33.54 34.24
CA LEU A 32 -1.31 -33.88 33.75
C LEU A 32 -2.30 -32.92 34.41
N LEU A 33 -2.91 -31.98 33.68
CA LEU A 33 -4.12 -31.28 34.12
C LEU A 33 -5.03 -31.00 32.92
N ALA A 34 -6.11 -31.76 32.89
CA ALA A 34 -7.28 -31.52 32.07
C ALA A 34 -8.02 -30.27 32.56
N ALA A 35 -8.37 -29.37 31.65
CA ALA A 35 -9.36 -28.33 31.89
C ALA A 35 -10.30 -28.25 30.68
N ILE A 36 -11.49 -28.80 30.92
CA ILE A 36 -12.70 -28.66 30.12
C ILE A 36 -13.15 -27.20 30.25
N VAL A 37 -13.27 -26.48 29.13
CA VAL A 37 -14.11 -25.28 29.06
C VAL A 37 -14.97 -25.37 27.81
N THR A 38 -16.21 -25.78 28.07
CA THR A 38 -17.40 -25.60 27.27
C THR A 38 -17.63 -24.10 27.00
N ALA A 39 -17.71 -23.70 25.74
CA ALA A 39 -18.29 -22.41 25.35
C ALA A 39 -19.43 -22.64 24.37
N ALA A 40 -20.61 -22.28 24.84
CA ALA A 40 -21.91 -22.49 24.23
C ALA A 40 -22.08 -21.69 22.93
N SER A 41 -22.74 -22.35 21.98
CA SER A 41 -23.43 -21.75 20.84
C SER A 41 -24.47 -20.74 21.31
N MET A 42 -24.39 -19.51 20.79
CA MET A 42 -25.54 -18.60 20.78
C MET A 42 -25.73 -18.04 19.36
N SER A 43 -26.68 -18.65 18.66
CA SER A 43 -27.37 -18.08 17.51
C SER A 43 -28.16 -16.86 17.96
N GLY A 44 -27.84 -15.69 17.40
CA GLY A 44 -28.56 -14.44 17.63
C GLY A 44 -29.12 -13.91 16.31
N ASP A 45 -30.32 -14.36 15.95
CA ASP A 45 -31.18 -13.79 14.91
C ASP A 45 -31.61 -12.36 15.29
N GLY A 46 -30.83 -11.37 14.88
CA GLY A 46 -31.13 -9.95 15.05
C GLY A 46 -31.94 -9.38 13.89
N LYS A 47 -33.26 -9.62 13.87
CA LYS A 47 -34.24 -8.84 13.07
C LYS A 47 -34.18 -7.36 13.47
N SER A 48 -33.38 -6.57 12.76
CA SER A 48 -33.42 -5.11 12.88
C SER A 48 -34.65 -4.56 12.18
N LYS A 49 -35.62 -4.13 13.00
CA LYS A 49 -36.85 -3.46 12.58
C LYS A 49 -36.49 -2.12 11.92
N ARG A 50 -36.89 -2.00 10.66
CA ARG A 50 -36.96 -0.75 9.89
C ARG A 50 -37.90 0.23 10.60
N ALA A 51 -37.33 1.15 11.38
CA ALA A 51 -38.06 2.28 11.94
C ALA A 51 -38.34 3.29 10.82
N LYS A 52 -39.63 3.48 10.56
CA LYS A 52 -40.21 4.47 9.66
C LYS A 52 -40.17 5.82 10.38
N ALA A 53 -39.21 6.67 10.04
CA ALA A 53 -39.18 8.05 10.52
C ALA A 53 -40.21 8.89 9.75
N ALA A 54 -41.09 9.54 10.49
CA ALA A 54 -42.09 10.49 10.04
C ALA A 54 -41.44 11.84 9.66
N PRO A 55 -42.11 12.66 8.82
CA PRO A 55 -41.65 13.99 8.46
C PRO A 55 -41.97 14.97 9.60
N ALA A 56 -40.94 15.49 10.27
CA ALA A 56 -41.08 16.62 11.17
C ALA A 56 -41.01 17.91 10.35
N ALA A 57 -42.13 18.63 10.32
CA ALA A 57 -42.27 19.97 9.78
C ALA A 57 -41.31 20.94 10.50
N SER A 58 -40.43 21.58 9.73
CA SER A 58 -39.58 22.65 10.22
C SER A 58 -40.35 23.96 10.06
N ALA A 59 -40.70 24.56 11.20
CA ALA A 59 -41.34 25.86 11.29
C ALA A 59 -40.40 26.95 10.79
N GLU A 60 -40.94 27.80 9.94
CA GLU A 60 -40.34 29.00 9.38
C GLU A 60 -40.32 30.09 10.45
N ALA A 61 -39.16 30.32 11.07
CA ALA A 61 -38.94 31.43 11.97
C ALA A 61 -38.33 32.60 11.19
N ALA A 62 -39.06 33.72 11.16
CA ALA A 62 -38.66 34.95 10.50
C ALA A 62 -37.33 35.51 11.06
N PRO A 63 -36.44 36.04 10.21
CA PRO A 63 -35.22 36.69 10.67
C PRO A 63 -35.57 38.04 11.32
N SER A 64 -35.36 38.12 12.63
CA SER A 64 -35.39 39.36 13.41
C SER A 64 -34.18 40.22 13.01
N ALA A 65 -34.47 41.38 12.43
CA ALA A 65 -33.48 42.39 12.04
C ALA A 65 -32.81 42.96 13.30
N SER A 66 -31.66 42.40 13.66
CA SER A 66 -30.79 42.95 14.70
C SER A 66 -29.86 44.00 14.08
N ALA A 67 -29.90 45.18 14.68
CA ALA A 67 -29.25 46.40 14.25
C ALA A 67 -27.76 46.21 13.94
N ALA A 68 -27.36 46.73 12.78
CA ALA A 68 -25.97 46.91 12.39
C ALA A 68 -25.31 47.94 13.33
N VAL A 69 -24.57 47.44 14.32
CA VAL A 69 -23.62 48.25 15.07
C VAL A 69 -22.32 48.25 14.27
N ASP A 70 -22.07 49.36 13.57
CA ASP A 70 -20.82 49.66 12.85
C ASP A 70 -19.71 49.91 13.88
N GLY A 71 -19.28 48.82 14.52
CA GLY A 71 -18.10 48.80 15.38
C GLY A 71 -16.92 48.42 14.52
N GLY A 72 -16.09 49.40 14.15
CA GLY A 72 -14.85 49.20 13.39
C GLY A 72 -13.92 48.18 14.06
N VAL A 73 -14.09 46.90 13.72
CA VAL A 73 -13.23 45.81 14.15
C VAL A 73 -11.89 46.01 13.46
N LYS A 74 -10.90 46.58 14.17
CA LYS A 74 -9.49 46.51 13.79
C LYS A 74 -9.16 45.04 13.56
N LYS A 75 -9.05 44.64 12.30
CA LYS A 75 -8.71 43.28 11.87
C LYS A 75 -7.36 42.93 12.52
N LYS A 76 -7.39 42.14 13.59
CA LYS A 76 -6.16 41.63 14.23
C LYS A 76 -5.34 40.95 13.15
N GLU A 77 -4.12 41.41 12.94
CA GLU A 77 -3.22 40.78 11.99
C GLU A 77 -2.98 39.33 12.43
N GLN A 78 -3.20 38.38 11.51
CA GLN A 78 -2.97 36.97 11.79
C GLN A 78 -1.49 36.74 12.14
N PRO A 79 -1.20 35.84 13.10
CA PRO A 79 0.16 35.48 13.45
C PRO A 79 0.94 34.96 12.24
N LEU A 80 2.26 35.16 12.27
CA LEU A 80 3.16 34.81 11.17
C LEU A 80 3.09 33.30 10.82
N SER A 81 2.95 32.45 11.84
CA SER A 81 2.78 31.00 11.71
C SER A 81 1.51 30.62 10.93
N GLU A 82 0.35 31.18 11.30
CA GLU A 82 -0.94 30.91 10.63
C GLU A 82 -0.90 31.36 9.16
N ARG A 83 -0.35 32.55 8.91
CA ARG A 83 -0.16 33.06 7.53
C ARG A 83 0.73 32.13 6.70
N ALA A 84 1.79 31.60 7.29
CA ALA A 84 2.70 30.69 6.59
C ALA A 84 2.03 29.36 6.25
N VAL A 85 1.28 28.76 7.20
CA VAL A 85 0.50 27.52 6.96
C VAL A 85 -0.55 27.75 5.86
N ALA A 86 -1.17 28.93 5.82
CA ALA A 86 -2.08 29.33 4.74
C ALA A 86 -1.39 29.57 3.37
N GLY A 87 -0.07 29.41 3.28
CA GLY A 87 0.68 29.51 2.03
C GLY A 87 1.12 30.93 1.66
N ASN A 88 1.09 31.90 2.59
CA ASN A 88 1.57 33.25 2.32
C ASN A 88 3.10 33.27 2.11
N ALA A 89 3.55 33.60 0.89
CA ALA A 89 4.95 33.53 0.50
C ALA A 89 5.88 34.42 1.33
N ASP A 90 5.43 35.62 1.70
CA ASP A 90 6.22 36.55 2.53
C ASP A 90 6.41 36.03 3.95
N ALA A 91 5.35 35.47 4.54
CA ALA A 91 5.42 34.83 5.86
C ALA A 91 6.37 33.62 5.84
N ILE A 92 6.26 32.76 4.83
CA ILE A 92 7.16 31.61 4.64
C ILE A 92 8.62 32.08 4.49
N LYS A 93 8.86 33.09 3.65
CA LYS A 93 10.21 33.65 3.44
C LYS A 93 10.77 34.23 4.73
N LYS A 94 9.97 34.98 5.49
CA LYS A 94 10.37 35.54 6.79
C LYS A 94 10.73 34.42 7.78
N LEU A 95 9.88 33.41 7.94
CA LEU A 95 10.16 32.28 8.85
C LEU A 95 11.42 31.49 8.47
N ARG A 96 11.65 31.27 7.18
CA ARG A 96 12.87 30.61 6.68
C ARG A 96 14.13 31.43 6.94
N GLY A 97 14.03 32.75 6.90
CA GLY A 97 15.14 33.68 7.15
C GLY A 97 15.51 33.86 8.62
N MET A 98 14.59 33.61 9.55
CA MET A 98 14.87 33.67 11.00
C MET A 98 15.84 32.57 11.44
N ALA A 99 16.71 32.84 12.41
CA ALA A 99 17.57 31.81 12.98
C ALA A 99 16.74 30.78 13.78
N VAL A 100 17.22 29.52 13.90
CA VAL A 100 16.49 28.46 14.63
C VAL A 100 16.20 28.87 16.08
N SER A 101 17.12 29.58 16.73
CA SER A 101 16.98 30.08 18.11
C SER A 101 16.01 31.25 18.27
N GLU A 102 15.63 31.92 17.18
CA GLU A 102 14.72 33.07 17.20
C GLU A 102 13.27 32.67 16.90
N ARG A 103 13.05 31.43 16.45
CA ARG A 103 11.71 30.92 16.14
C ARG A 103 11.01 30.44 17.39
N THR A 104 9.73 30.76 17.49
CA THR A 104 8.83 30.13 18.46
C THR A 104 8.53 28.68 18.08
N SER A 105 8.00 27.90 19.01
CA SER A 105 7.54 26.52 18.76
C SER A 105 6.52 26.46 17.61
N ASP A 106 5.57 27.40 17.60
CA ASP A 106 4.48 27.43 16.61
C ASP A 106 5.00 27.75 15.21
N GLU A 107 6.01 28.61 15.11
CA GLU A 107 6.68 28.94 13.86
C GLU A 107 7.53 27.78 13.32
N ALA A 108 8.18 27.02 14.21
CA ALA A 108 8.91 25.81 13.83
C ALA A 108 7.94 24.74 13.29
N VAL A 109 6.81 24.51 13.96
CA VAL A 109 5.76 23.59 13.50
C VAL A 109 5.13 24.09 12.19
N ALA A 110 4.88 25.39 12.05
CA ALA A 110 4.37 25.97 10.81
C ALA A 110 5.29 25.68 9.61
N LEU A 111 6.61 25.74 9.80
CA LEU A 111 7.56 25.38 8.72
C LEU A 111 7.49 23.90 8.32
N VAL A 112 7.18 22.99 9.24
CA VAL A 112 6.93 21.58 8.92
C VAL A 112 5.69 21.45 8.03
N HIS A 113 4.56 22.06 8.44
CA HIS A 113 3.34 22.07 7.63
C HIS A 113 3.54 22.71 6.25
N VAL A 114 4.33 23.79 6.17
CA VAL A 114 4.67 24.42 4.88
C VAL A 114 5.42 23.44 3.97
N ARG A 115 6.41 22.71 4.48
CA ARG A 115 7.16 21.72 3.69
C ARG A 115 6.25 20.57 3.21
N ALA A 116 5.37 20.07 4.08
CA ALA A 116 4.38 19.06 3.70
C ALA A 116 3.45 19.57 2.60
N ASN A 117 2.96 20.82 2.71
CA ASN A 117 2.11 21.44 1.70
C ASN A 117 2.83 21.67 0.36
N GLU A 118 4.10 22.05 0.38
CA GLU A 118 4.92 22.15 -0.85
C GLU A 118 5.08 20.78 -1.52
N LYS A 119 5.37 19.72 -0.76
CA LYS A 119 5.44 18.35 -1.28
C LYS A 119 4.11 17.86 -1.84
N ARG A 120 2.97 18.19 -1.22
CA ARG A 120 1.64 17.89 -1.77
C ARG A 120 1.40 18.56 -3.12
N LYS A 121 1.75 19.84 -3.24
CA LYS A 121 1.69 20.55 -4.54
C LYS A 121 2.57 19.89 -5.59
N GLU A 122 3.76 19.45 -5.19
CA GLU A 122 4.65 18.72 -6.08
C GLU A 122 4.08 17.36 -6.50
N ILE A 123 3.45 16.62 -5.58
CA ILE A 123 2.71 15.38 -5.90
C ILE A 123 1.65 15.66 -6.96
N ASP A 124 0.85 16.72 -6.81
CA ASP A 124 -0.19 17.09 -7.77
C ASP A 124 0.40 17.47 -9.14
N GLU A 125 1.55 18.15 -9.16
CA GLU A 125 2.27 18.48 -10.40
C GLU A 125 2.84 17.23 -11.08
N LEU A 126 3.50 16.35 -10.34
CA LEU A 126 4.02 15.08 -10.85
C LEU A 126 2.89 14.20 -11.37
N ALA A 127 1.77 14.12 -10.64
CA ALA A 127 0.62 13.34 -11.04
C ALA A 127 0.04 13.84 -12.38
N ARG A 128 -0.10 15.16 -12.54
CA ARG A 128 -0.53 15.78 -13.81
C ARG A 128 0.46 15.50 -14.94
N LYS A 129 1.76 15.62 -14.70
CA LYS A 129 2.80 15.33 -15.71
C LYS A 129 2.74 13.86 -16.16
N ILE A 130 2.59 12.93 -15.23
CA ILE A 130 2.48 11.49 -15.51
C ILE A 130 1.17 11.16 -16.25
N GLU A 131 0.06 11.83 -15.92
CA GLU A 131 -1.20 11.64 -16.64
C GLU A 131 -1.08 12.09 -18.10
N LEU A 132 -0.35 13.17 -18.38
CA LEU A 132 -0.09 13.65 -19.74
C LEU A 132 0.91 12.76 -20.48
N VAL A 133 1.97 12.30 -19.81
CA VAL A 133 3.03 11.47 -20.40
C VAL A 133 3.31 10.28 -19.49
N PRO A 134 2.55 9.18 -19.63
CA PRO A 134 2.65 8.00 -18.75
C PRO A 134 4.06 7.40 -18.62
N LYS A 135 4.87 7.53 -19.67
CA LYS A 135 6.25 7.03 -19.71
C LYS A 135 7.18 7.74 -18.73
N LEU A 136 6.89 8.99 -18.34
CA LEU A 136 7.72 9.75 -17.40
C LEU A 136 7.90 9.04 -16.07
N ALA A 137 6.89 8.33 -15.59
CA ALA A 137 6.97 7.63 -14.31
C ALA A 137 8.05 6.52 -14.30
N LYS A 138 8.56 6.09 -15.46
CA LYS A 138 9.47 4.94 -15.62
C LYS A 138 10.75 5.29 -16.34
N GLU A 139 10.66 6.04 -17.44
CA GLU A 139 11.80 6.37 -18.30
C GLU A 139 12.61 7.55 -17.75
N ASP A 140 11.96 8.47 -17.04
CA ASP A 140 12.61 9.61 -16.40
C ASP A 140 13.11 9.23 -15.00
N LYS A 141 14.43 9.16 -14.86
CA LYS A 141 15.10 8.74 -13.62
C LYS A 141 14.86 9.74 -12.48
N ASP A 142 14.74 11.02 -12.78
CA ASP A 142 14.57 12.06 -11.77
C ASP A 142 13.14 12.03 -11.24
N VAL A 143 12.14 11.87 -12.13
CA VAL A 143 10.75 11.65 -11.73
C VAL A 143 10.62 10.36 -10.90
N ALA A 144 11.19 9.24 -11.36
CA ALA A 144 11.12 7.97 -10.63
C ALA A 144 11.81 8.05 -9.26
N ALA A 145 12.97 8.71 -9.16
CA ALA A 145 13.67 8.94 -7.90
C ALA A 145 12.83 9.81 -6.95
N ARG A 146 12.20 10.87 -7.47
CA ARG A 146 11.38 11.77 -6.67
C ARG A 146 10.11 11.12 -6.15
N LEU A 147 9.39 10.36 -6.99
CA LEU A 147 8.25 9.54 -6.57
C LEU A 147 8.64 8.55 -5.47
N LYS A 148 9.81 7.91 -5.60
CA LYS A 148 10.32 6.99 -4.58
C LYS A 148 10.65 7.70 -3.27
N GLU A 149 11.23 8.90 -3.32
CA GLU A 149 11.48 9.72 -2.14
C GLU A 149 10.17 10.10 -1.43
N LEU A 150 9.19 10.66 -2.18
CA LEU A 150 7.88 11.06 -1.65
C LEU A 150 7.11 9.85 -1.07
N SER A 151 7.26 8.66 -1.64
CA SER A 151 6.62 7.44 -1.11
C SER A 151 7.18 6.95 0.22
N LYS A 152 8.37 7.41 0.62
CA LYS A 152 9.00 7.09 1.91
C LYS A 152 8.75 8.14 2.98
N ASP A 153 8.18 9.27 2.59
CA ASP A 153 7.88 10.37 3.49
C ASP A 153 6.52 10.16 4.13
N GLU A 154 6.51 9.83 5.43
CA GLU A 154 5.29 9.50 6.16
C GLU A 154 4.25 10.63 6.16
N GLU A 155 4.67 11.90 6.03
CA GLU A 155 3.74 13.04 6.07
C GLU A 155 2.91 13.20 4.79
N VAL A 156 3.42 12.73 3.65
CA VAL A 156 2.81 12.94 2.32
C VAL A 156 2.63 11.66 1.51
N ALA A 157 3.15 10.52 1.97
CA ALA A 157 2.95 9.23 1.32
C ALA A 157 1.46 8.87 1.12
N PRO A 158 0.54 9.10 2.08
CA PRO A 158 -0.89 8.88 1.86
C PRO A 158 -1.46 9.70 0.69
N ASP A 159 -1.05 10.97 0.57
CA ASP A 159 -1.46 11.86 -0.52
C ASP A 159 -0.95 11.35 -1.87
N LEU A 160 0.30 10.88 -1.92
CA LEU A 160 0.89 10.28 -3.13
C LEU A 160 0.17 9.00 -3.55
N LEU A 161 -0.10 8.08 -2.61
CA LEU A 161 -0.83 6.84 -2.89
C LEU A 161 -2.25 7.14 -3.40
N LEU A 162 -2.93 8.11 -2.79
CA LEU A 162 -4.23 8.56 -3.26
C LEU A 162 -4.15 9.21 -4.66
N ALA A 163 -3.09 9.97 -4.95
CA ALA A 163 -2.86 10.52 -6.28
C ALA A 163 -2.72 9.40 -7.33
N TYR A 164 -1.95 8.35 -7.04
CA TYR A 164 -1.87 7.17 -7.92
C TYR A 164 -3.22 6.49 -8.13
N ALA A 165 -4.01 6.29 -7.08
CA ALA A 165 -5.35 5.69 -7.18
C ALA A 165 -6.30 6.51 -8.10
N LYS A 166 -6.19 7.83 -8.04
CA LYS A 166 -7.02 8.77 -8.83
C LYS A 166 -6.62 8.85 -10.30
N MET A 167 -5.38 8.48 -10.66
CA MET A 167 -4.91 8.52 -12.06
C MET A 167 -5.85 7.74 -13.00
N LYS A 168 -5.90 8.21 -14.24
CA LYS A 168 -6.61 7.52 -15.33
C LYS A 168 -5.72 6.43 -15.93
N GLY A 169 -6.34 5.31 -16.30
CA GLY A 169 -5.64 4.20 -16.94
C GLY A 169 -4.71 3.41 -16.00
N PRO A 170 -3.81 2.57 -16.56
CA PRO A 170 -3.09 1.56 -15.81
C PRO A 170 -1.86 2.05 -15.03
N THR A 171 -1.37 3.25 -15.34
CA THR A 171 -0.15 3.79 -14.72
C THR A 171 -0.27 3.93 -13.21
N GLY A 172 -1.40 4.45 -12.72
CA GLY A 172 -1.66 4.60 -11.29
C GLY A 172 -1.59 3.27 -10.51
N PRO A 173 -2.39 2.26 -10.87
CA PRO A 173 -2.31 0.92 -10.26
C PRO A 173 -0.91 0.28 -10.35
N ASP A 174 -0.21 0.44 -11.49
CA ASP A 174 1.16 -0.07 -11.64
C ASP A 174 2.14 0.60 -10.67
N LEU A 175 2.01 1.92 -10.47
CA LEU A 175 2.80 2.67 -9.50
C LEU A 175 2.45 2.29 -8.07
N LEU A 176 1.18 2.14 -7.72
CA LEU A 176 0.73 1.63 -6.42
C LEU A 176 1.38 0.27 -6.10
N TYR A 177 1.35 -0.66 -7.05
CA TYR A 177 1.96 -1.98 -6.85
C TYR A 177 3.49 -1.88 -6.67
N SER A 178 4.17 -1.06 -7.49
CA SER A 178 5.61 -0.81 -7.37
C SER A 178 5.97 -0.22 -6.00
N THR A 179 5.19 0.73 -5.50
CA THR A 179 5.36 1.31 -4.17
C THR A 179 5.08 0.28 -3.08
N LEU A 180 3.96 -0.45 -3.14
CA LEU A 180 3.60 -1.51 -2.19
C LEU A 180 4.72 -2.54 -2.01
N THR A 181 5.31 -3.01 -3.12
CA THR A 181 6.40 -4.00 -3.08
C THR A 181 7.73 -3.44 -2.56
N SER A 182 7.88 -2.12 -2.49
CA SER A 182 9.06 -1.44 -1.95
C SER A 182 8.90 -1.00 -0.48
N LEU A 183 7.66 -0.91 0.01
CA LEU A 183 7.35 -0.53 1.38
C LEU A 183 7.65 -1.68 2.36
N LYS A 184 8.02 -1.30 3.58
CA LYS A 184 8.04 -2.24 4.71
C LYS A 184 6.59 -2.50 5.14
N LYS A 185 6.35 -3.65 5.79
CA LYS A 185 5.04 -3.93 6.42
C LYS A 185 4.69 -2.83 7.42
N GLY A 186 3.43 -2.39 7.41
CA GLY A 186 2.90 -1.32 8.24
C GLY A 186 1.80 -0.55 7.51
N ASP A 187 1.27 0.49 8.15
CA ASP A 187 0.06 1.22 7.74
C ASP A 187 0.12 1.73 6.28
N MET A 188 1.28 2.19 5.81
CA MET A 188 1.43 2.66 4.42
C MET A 188 1.34 1.53 3.40
N ALA A 189 1.86 0.34 3.73
CA ALA A 189 1.73 -0.84 2.87
C ALA A 189 0.29 -1.33 2.85
N ASP A 190 -0.38 -1.32 4.02
CA ASP A 190 -1.78 -1.71 4.14
C ASP A 190 -2.68 -0.74 3.35
N LEU A 191 -2.47 0.57 3.47
CA LEU A 191 -3.17 1.58 2.68
C LEU A 191 -2.94 1.40 1.17
N ALA A 192 -1.69 1.18 0.75
CA ALA A 192 -1.39 0.93 -0.67
C ALA A 192 -2.08 -0.33 -1.19
N GLU A 193 -2.18 -1.38 -0.37
CA GLU A 193 -2.88 -2.62 -0.71
C GLU A 193 -4.41 -2.42 -0.78
N GLU A 194 -5.00 -1.73 0.19
CA GLU A 194 -6.43 -1.38 0.19
C GLU A 194 -6.82 -0.55 -1.03
N LEU A 195 -6.04 0.48 -1.35
CA LEU A 195 -6.25 1.30 -2.55
C LEU A 195 -6.11 0.46 -3.82
N LEU A 196 -5.11 -0.41 -3.90
CA LEU A 196 -4.89 -1.25 -5.09
C LEU A 196 -6.04 -2.24 -5.35
N TYR A 197 -6.68 -2.73 -4.29
CA TYR A 197 -7.83 -3.64 -4.37
C TYR A 197 -9.19 -2.94 -4.34
N SER A 198 -9.23 -1.61 -4.28
CA SER A 198 -10.48 -0.86 -4.39
C SER A 198 -11.12 -1.09 -5.77
N LYS A 199 -12.46 -1.01 -5.82
CA LYS A 199 -13.23 -1.33 -7.04
C LYS A 199 -12.88 -0.43 -8.24
N ASP A 200 -12.53 0.82 -7.98
CA ASP A 200 -12.22 1.83 -8.99
C ASP A 200 -10.77 1.73 -9.48
N VAL A 201 -9.82 1.35 -8.63
CA VAL A 201 -8.40 1.18 -8.99
C VAL A 201 -8.16 -0.18 -9.66
N TYR A 202 -8.73 -1.25 -9.12
CA TYR A 202 -8.53 -2.61 -9.64
C TYR A 202 -8.93 -2.75 -11.11
N LYS A 203 -10.03 -2.09 -11.52
CA LYS A 203 -10.51 -2.10 -12.92
C LYS A 203 -9.57 -1.39 -13.90
N LYS A 204 -8.73 -0.48 -13.40
CA LYS A 204 -7.77 0.27 -14.22
C LYS A 204 -6.45 -0.50 -14.39
N ALA A 205 -6.20 -1.54 -13.60
CA ALA A 205 -4.92 -2.24 -13.58
C ALA A 205 -4.48 -2.71 -14.98
N SER A 206 -3.17 -2.63 -15.26
CA SER A 206 -2.62 -3.20 -16.48
C SER A 206 -2.94 -4.70 -16.57
N ARG A 207 -3.07 -5.24 -17.78
CA ARG A 207 -3.36 -6.69 -17.96
C ARG A 207 -2.37 -7.58 -17.20
N PRO A 208 -1.04 -7.34 -17.23
CA PRO A 208 -0.10 -8.14 -16.45
C PRO A 208 -0.26 -7.97 -14.92
N LEU A 209 -0.56 -6.75 -14.46
CA LEU A 209 -0.81 -6.49 -13.05
C LEU A 209 -2.08 -7.20 -12.57
N SER A 210 -3.16 -7.18 -13.36
CA SER A 210 -4.42 -7.85 -13.00
C SER A 210 -4.20 -9.33 -12.67
N VAL A 211 -3.40 -10.04 -13.47
CA VAL A 211 -3.02 -11.43 -13.21
C VAL A 211 -2.15 -11.56 -11.96
N THR A 212 -1.19 -10.66 -11.76
CA THR A 212 -0.36 -10.63 -10.53
C THR A 212 -1.22 -10.49 -9.28
N LEU A 213 -2.25 -9.64 -9.32
CA LEU A 213 -3.20 -9.44 -8.22
C LEU A 213 -4.11 -10.65 -8.01
N GLU A 214 -4.58 -11.28 -9.09
CA GLU A 214 -5.33 -12.53 -9.00
C GLU A 214 -4.49 -13.65 -8.38
N LEU A 215 -3.23 -13.80 -8.82
CA LEU A 215 -2.30 -14.79 -8.27
C LEU A 215 -2.08 -14.61 -6.77
N ARG A 216 -2.19 -13.38 -6.22
CA ARG A 216 -2.14 -13.14 -4.76
C ARG A 216 -3.42 -13.58 -4.05
N LYS A 217 -4.57 -13.47 -4.71
CA LYS A 217 -5.91 -13.78 -4.17
C LYS A 217 -6.32 -15.25 -4.27
N VAL A 218 -5.61 -16.08 -5.04
CA VAL A 218 -5.94 -17.51 -5.13
C VAL A 218 -5.80 -18.16 -3.74
N GLU A 219 -6.87 -18.75 -3.22
CA GLU A 219 -6.83 -19.47 -1.95
C GLU A 219 -7.07 -20.98 -2.13
N LYS A 220 -7.74 -21.35 -3.22
CA LYS A 220 -8.15 -22.71 -3.53
C LYS A 220 -7.34 -23.28 -4.68
N CYS A 221 -7.05 -24.57 -4.61
CA CYS A 221 -6.22 -25.23 -5.62
C CYS A 221 -6.87 -25.15 -7.01
N GLU A 222 -8.18 -25.36 -7.07
CA GLU A 222 -8.97 -25.45 -8.31
C GLU A 222 -8.94 -24.15 -9.13
N ASP A 223 -8.75 -23.01 -8.47
CA ASP A 223 -8.68 -21.70 -9.11
C ASP A 223 -7.29 -21.41 -9.70
N ALA A 224 -6.23 -22.06 -9.19
CA ALA A 224 -4.85 -21.76 -9.57
C ALA A 224 -4.53 -22.05 -11.05
N PRO A 225 -4.92 -23.20 -11.66
CA PRO A 225 -4.63 -23.49 -13.06
C PRO A 225 -5.13 -22.39 -14.02
N LYS A 226 -6.36 -21.90 -13.80
CA LYS A 226 -6.96 -20.86 -14.65
C LYS A 226 -6.17 -19.55 -14.61
N VAL A 227 -5.69 -19.16 -13.43
CA VAL A 227 -4.89 -17.93 -13.29
C VAL A 227 -3.47 -18.14 -13.85
N LEU A 228 -2.88 -19.32 -13.68
CA LEU A 228 -1.57 -19.67 -14.24
C LEU A 228 -1.54 -19.68 -15.76
N GLU A 229 -2.58 -20.20 -16.42
CA GLU A 229 -2.73 -20.14 -17.88
C GLU A 229 -2.75 -18.69 -18.37
N ARG A 230 -3.49 -17.81 -17.67
CA ARG A 230 -3.48 -16.38 -17.97
C ARG A 230 -2.12 -15.74 -17.70
N ALA A 231 -1.41 -16.14 -16.64
CA ALA A 231 -0.07 -15.65 -16.33
C ALA A 231 0.92 -16.01 -17.44
N LYS A 232 0.86 -17.23 -17.97
CA LYS A 232 1.65 -17.66 -19.13
C LYS A 232 1.45 -16.72 -20.33
N LEU A 233 0.21 -16.35 -20.62
CA LEU A 233 -0.15 -15.50 -21.76
C LEU A 233 0.22 -14.02 -21.56
N VAL A 234 -0.16 -13.41 -20.45
CA VAL A 234 -0.09 -11.94 -20.27
C VAL A 234 0.62 -11.47 -19.01
N GLY A 235 1.06 -12.37 -18.13
CA GLY A 235 1.80 -12.00 -16.93
C GLY A 235 3.19 -11.45 -17.24
N ASP A 236 3.77 -10.74 -16.26
CA ASP A 236 5.14 -10.24 -16.31
C ASP A 236 5.90 -10.64 -15.04
N ARG A 237 7.17 -10.23 -14.92
CA ARG A 237 8.04 -10.60 -13.80
C ARG A 237 7.46 -10.34 -12.40
N ARG A 238 6.51 -9.42 -12.24
CA ARG A 238 5.83 -9.15 -10.95
C ARG A 238 5.05 -10.37 -10.45
N ALA A 239 4.56 -11.21 -11.35
CA ALA A 239 3.84 -12.43 -11.04
C ALA A 239 4.70 -13.51 -10.35
N ILE A 240 6.04 -13.44 -10.45
CA ILE A 240 6.93 -14.46 -9.86
C ILE A 240 6.76 -14.56 -8.35
N VAL A 241 6.78 -13.43 -7.64
CA VAL A 241 6.73 -13.42 -6.17
C VAL A 241 5.46 -14.11 -5.64
N PRO A 242 4.24 -13.77 -6.09
CA PRO A 242 3.04 -14.49 -5.65
C PRO A 242 2.99 -15.95 -6.11
N MET A 243 3.68 -16.32 -7.19
CA MET A 243 3.75 -17.71 -7.66
C MET A 243 4.64 -18.62 -6.81
N ILE A 244 5.62 -18.07 -6.06
CA ILE A 244 6.55 -18.88 -5.24
C ILE A 244 5.80 -19.84 -4.30
N ARG A 245 4.66 -19.41 -3.74
CA ARG A 245 3.88 -20.26 -2.84
C ARG A 245 3.32 -21.52 -3.50
N PHE A 246 3.09 -21.52 -4.81
CA PHE A 246 2.60 -22.67 -5.56
C PHE A 246 3.68 -23.75 -5.73
N PHE A 247 4.96 -23.38 -5.66
CA PHE A 247 6.08 -24.33 -5.68
C PHE A 247 6.28 -25.04 -4.33
N ASN A 248 5.78 -24.48 -3.24
CA ASN A 248 5.88 -25.11 -1.93
C ASN A 248 4.97 -26.34 -1.85
N LYS A 249 5.55 -27.50 -1.55
CA LYS A 249 4.85 -28.79 -1.40
C LYS A 249 4.36 -29.05 0.02
N ARG A 250 4.46 -28.06 0.90
CA ARG A 250 4.15 -28.14 2.33
C ARG A 250 3.58 -26.80 2.79
N GLY A 251 2.82 -26.82 3.88
CA GLY A 251 2.27 -25.62 4.51
C GLY A 251 0.79 -25.73 4.90
N CYS A 252 0.11 -26.77 4.42
CA CYS A 252 -1.31 -27.03 4.71
C CYS A 252 -1.48 -28.21 5.67
N GLY A 253 -2.70 -28.33 6.20
CA GLY A 253 -3.05 -29.29 7.24
C GLY A 253 -2.59 -28.88 8.65
N GLU A 254 -3.03 -29.62 9.66
CA GLU A 254 -2.79 -29.31 11.08
C GLU A 254 -1.29 -29.24 11.43
N LYS A 255 -0.50 -30.14 10.82
CA LYS A 255 0.97 -30.21 11.02
C LYS A 255 1.76 -29.40 9.99
N LYS A 256 1.11 -28.70 9.05
CA LYS A 256 1.74 -27.96 7.94
C LYS A 256 2.66 -28.82 7.04
N VAL A 257 2.41 -30.13 6.99
CA VAL A 257 3.19 -31.08 6.16
C VAL A 257 2.56 -31.34 4.81
N ASP A 258 1.26 -31.05 4.68
CA ASP A 258 0.52 -31.35 3.48
C ASP A 258 0.74 -30.28 2.42
N ASP A 259 0.63 -30.71 1.17
CA ASP A 259 0.72 -29.83 0.02
C ASP A 259 -0.54 -28.99 -0.09
N CYS A 260 -0.38 -27.67 -0.14
CA CYS A 260 -1.49 -26.76 -0.38
C CYS A 260 -1.98 -26.79 -1.83
N TRP A 261 -1.15 -27.28 -2.76
CA TRP A 261 -1.37 -27.16 -4.20
C TRP A 261 -1.19 -28.50 -4.94
N PRO A 262 -1.83 -29.60 -4.51
CA PRO A 262 -1.66 -30.92 -5.14
C PRO A 262 -2.10 -30.92 -6.61
N CYS A 263 -3.13 -30.14 -6.98
CA CYS A 263 -3.62 -30.00 -8.35
C CYS A 263 -2.60 -29.38 -9.32
N LEU A 264 -1.52 -28.78 -8.83
CA LEU A 264 -0.44 -28.20 -9.64
C LEU A 264 0.78 -29.12 -9.78
N ARG A 265 0.68 -30.37 -9.31
CA ARG A 265 1.78 -31.35 -9.38
C ARG A 265 1.77 -32.14 -10.67
N ASP A 266 0.61 -32.24 -11.30
CA ASP A 266 0.46 -32.90 -12.58
C ASP A 266 0.77 -31.90 -13.71
N GLY A 267 1.74 -32.26 -14.57
CA GLY A 267 2.15 -31.46 -15.72
C GLY A 267 3.13 -30.32 -15.42
N ASP A 268 3.37 -29.50 -16.44
CA ASP A 268 4.38 -28.43 -16.41
C ASP A 268 3.81 -27.01 -16.34
N LEU A 269 2.49 -26.86 -16.18
CA LEU A 269 1.80 -25.55 -16.20
C LEU A 269 2.46 -24.51 -15.28
N LEU A 270 2.77 -24.87 -14.04
CA LEU A 270 3.39 -23.95 -13.08
C LEU A 270 4.80 -23.51 -13.52
N LYS A 271 5.60 -24.44 -14.07
CA LYS A 271 6.96 -24.15 -14.57
C LYS A 271 6.90 -23.32 -15.84
N ASP A 272 6.02 -23.67 -16.76
CA ASP A 272 5.77 -22.95 -18.01
C ASP A 272 5.32 -21.51 -17.75
N ALA A 273 4.36 -21.32 -16.85
CA ALA A 273 3.89 -20.00 -16.46
C ALA A 273 5.04 -19.19 -15.85
N ALA A 274 5.82 -19.78 -14.93
CA ALA A 274 6.96 -19.10 -14.30
C ALA A 274 8.02 -18.68 -15.34
N ALA A 275 8.38 -19.59 -16.25
CA ALA A 275 9.33 -19.32 -17.33
C ALA A 275 8.82 -18.22 -18.28
N ALA A 276 7.52 -18.23 -18.61
CA ALA A 276 6.91 -17.23 -19.47
C ALA A 276 6.91 -15.83 -18.84
N VAL A 277 6.57 -15.71 -17.55
CA VAL A 277 6.54 -14.40 -16.88
C VAL A 277 7.94 -13.87 -16.59
N GLN A 278 8.94 -14.73 -16.37
CA GLN A 278 10.33 -14.31 -16.11
C GLN A 278 10.97 -13.58 -17.30
N ARG A 279 10.57 -13.95 -18.53
CA ARG A 279 11.08 -13.34 -19.78
C ARG A 279 10.45 -11.97 -20.08
N LYS A 280 9.33 -11.64 -19.45
CA LYS A 280 8.55 -10.42 -19.71
C LYS A 280 8.87 -9.37 -18.65
N SER A 281 9.50 -8.27 -19.08
CA SER A 281 9.74 -7.12 -18.20
C SER A 281 8.41 -6.50 -17.77
N PRO A 282 8.30 -6.03 -16.51
CA PRO A 282 7.16 -5.23 -16.10
C PRO A 282 7.08 -3.97 -16.97
N PRO A 283 5.86 -3.49 -17.27
CA PRO A 283 5.68 -2.29 -18.06
C PRO A 283 6.33 -1.09 -17.39
#